data_AF-A0A845Z5A8-F1
#
_entry.id   AF-A0A845Z5A8-F1
#
_cell.length_a   1.000
_cell.length_b   1.000
_cell.length_c   1.000
_cell.angle_alpha   90.00
_cell.angle_beta   90.00
_cell.angle_gamma   90.00
#
_symmetry.space_group_name_H-M   'P 1'
#
loop_
_entity.id
_entity.type
_entity.pdbx_description
1 polymer ?
#
loop_
_entity_poly.entity_id
_entity_poly.type
_entity_poly.pdbx_seq_one_letter_code
_entity_poly.pdbx_strand_id
1 'polypeptide(L)'
;MLTYEIGGKTLEYGITDTFNDLFIRTTARKQSNSVVVDNLILNGKAIAENSSFACSEARCGYWDSSQYLWLTDLEESFTLTGTTTMTWTGDAKNLRDRTAPHRSELAFQLKLGDVIMEEELAEVPEPISMSMFSVGVMGLAMSGLRRQQKG
;
A
#
# COMPACT_ATOMS: atom_id res chain seq x y z
N MET A 1 -9.76 -7.86 -17.51
CA MET A 1 -10.80 -7.25 -16.65
C MET A 1 -10.71 -7.90 -15.28
N LEU A 2 -10.67 -7.12 -14.22
CA LEU A 2 -10.71 -7.60 -12.84
C LEU A 2 -12.13 -7.48 -12.30
N THR A 3 -12.65 -8.57 -11.76
CA THR A 3 -13.92 -8.58 -11.05
C THR A 3 -13.64 -8.93 -9.60
N TYR A 4 -14.14 -8.11 -8.69
CA TYR A 4 -13.94 -8.28 -7.25
C TYR A 4 -15.28 -8.24 -6.53
N GLU A 5 -15.60 -9.29 -5.78
CA GLU A 5 -16.83 -9.38 -5.01
C GLU A 5 -16.53 -9.37 -3.51
N ILE A 6 -17.20 -8.48 -2.77
CA ILE A 6 -17.17 -8.44 -1.31
C ILE A 6 -18.54 -8.12 -0.74
N GLY A 7 -19.02 -8.94 0.20
CA GLY A 7 -20.30 -8.71 0.88
C GLY A 7 -21.50 -8.59 -0.09
N GLY A 8 -21.49 -9.36 -1.17
CA GLY A 8 -22.52 -9.34 -2.22
C GLY A 8 -22.48 -8.10 -3.13
N LYS A 9 -21.41 -7.31 -3.09
CA LYS A 9 -21.17 -6.20 -4.01
C LYS A 9 -20.04 -6.55 -4.96
N THR A 10 -20.32 -6.41 -6.25
CA THR A 10 -19.32 -6.60 -7.31
C THR A 10 -18.75 -5.24 -7.72
N LEU A 11 -17.43 -5.16 -7.81
CA LEU A 11 -16.67 -4.06 -8.39
C LEU A 11 -15.92 -4.59 -9.61
N GLU A 12 -15.89 -3.80 -10.67
CA GLU A 12 -15.20 -4.13 -11.90
C GLU A 12 -14.13 -3.08 -12.19
N TYR A 13 -12.96 -3.53 -12.64
CA TYR A 13 -11.85 -2.67 -12.99
C TYR A 13 -11.18 -3.15 -14.28
N GLY A 14 -10.96 -2.23 -15.21
CA GLY A 14 -10.20 -2.50 -16.43
C GLY A 14 -8.71 -2.57 -16.11
N ILE A 15 -8.11 -3.73 -16.30
CA ILE A 15 -6.65 -3.88 -16.22
C ILE A 15 -6.09 -3.54 -17.60
N THR A 16 -5.14 -2.61 -17.64
CA THR A 16 -4.42 -2.20 -18.87
C THR A 16 -3.04 -2.83 -19.00
N ASP A 17 -2.44 -3.24 -17.87
CA ASP A 17 -1.07 -3.73 -17.79
C ASP A 17 -1.02 -5.23 -17.44
N THR A 18 0.09 -5.89 -17.76
CA THR A 18 0.34 -7.28 -17.33
C THR A 18 0.69 -7.33 -15.84
N PHE A 19 0.36 -8.43 -15.18
CA PHE A 19 0.75 -8.71 -13.80
C PHE A 19 0.97 -10.21 -13.66
N ASN A 20 1.89 -10.61 -12.78
CA ASN A 20 2.18 -12.00 -12.43
C ASN A 20 2.04 -12.24 -10.91
N ASP A 21 1.88 -11.17 -10.13
CA ASP A 21 1.85 -11.19 -8.68
C ASP A 21 0.56 -10.60 -8.11
N LEU A 22 0.14 -11.17 -6.98
CA LEU A 22 -0.91 -10.63 -6.13
C LEU A 22 -0.42 -10.53 -4.68
N PHE A 23 -0.58 -9.34 -4.10
CA PHE A 23 -0.36 -9.11 -2.69
C PHE A 23 -1.68 -8.97 -1.95
N ILE A 24 -1.86 -9.76 -0.89
CA ILE A 24 -2.93 -9.59 0.10
C ILE A 24 -2.33 -8.93 1.33
N ARG A 25 -2.58 -7.63 1.47
CA ARG A 25 -2.16 -6.86 2.62
C ARG A 25 -3.26 -6.85 3.68
N THR A 26 -2.91 -7.15 4.92
CA THR A 26 -3.78 -6.97 6.09
C THR A 26 -3.22 -5.90 7.01
N THR A 27 -4.08 -5.15 7.69
CA THR A 27 -3.69 -4.01 8.54
C THR A 27 -4.64 -3.84 9.72
N ALA A 28 -4.07 -3.73 10.92
CA ALA A 28 -4.80 -3.34 12.12
C ALA A 28 -3.94 -2.37 12.95
N ARG A 29 -4.49 -1.19 13.31
CA ARG A 29 -3.71 -0.07 13.89
C ARG A 29 -4.08 0.34 15.31
N LYS A 30 -5.12 -0.27 15.86
CA LYS A 30 -5.61 0.00 17.21
C LYS A 30 -5.64 -1.27 18.02
N GLN A 31 -5.42 -1.14 19.32
CA GLN A 31 -5.47 -2.25 20.25
C GLN A 31 -6.74 -3.09 20.04
N SER A 32 -6.59 -4.41 20.10
CA SER A 32 -7.69 -5.38 19.96
C SER A 32 -8.36 -5.39 18.58
N ASN A 33 -7.87 -4.63 17.61
CA ASN A 33 -8.23 -4.85 16.22
C ASN A 33 -7.40 -5.99 15.65
N SER A 34 -8.07 -6.87 14.92
CA SER A 34 -7.41 -7.90 14.12
C SER A 34 -8.12 -8.10 12.79
N VAL A 35 -7.35 -8.48 11.79
CA VAL A 35 -7.85 -8.90 10.49
C VAL A 35 -7.13 -10.17 10.09
N VAL A 36 -7.89 -11.11 9.54
CA VAL A 36 -7.39 -12.36 8.96
C VAL A 36 -8.05 -12.51 7.60
N VAL A 37 -7.24 -12.80 6.59
CA VAL A 37 -7.69 -13.26 5.28
C VAL A 37 -7.17 -14.68 5.11
N ASP A 38 -8.09 -15.64 5.13
CA ASP A 38 -7.80 -17.08 5.15
C ASP A 38 -8.76 -17.87 4.25
N ASN A 39 -8.68 -19.20 4.34
CA ASN A 39 -9.47 -20.14 3.53
C ASN A 39 -9.35 -19.83 2.03
N LEU A 40 -8.13 -19.49 1.62
CA LEU A 40 -7.85 -19.02 0.27
C LEU A 40 -7.90 -20.20 -0.71
N ILE A 41 -8.60 -20.01 -1.83
CA ILE A 41 -8.71 -20.97 -2.91
C ILE A 41 -8.33 -20.27 -4.21
N LEU A 42 -7.20 -20.65 -4.78
CA LEU A 42 -6.67 -20.15 -6.04
C LEU A 42 -6.95 -21.18 -7.14
N ASN A 43 -7.70 -20.79 -8.17
CA ASN A 43 -8.09 -21.65 -9.30
C ASN A 43 -8.69 -22.99 -8.85
N GLY A 44 -9.51 -22.97 -7.79
CA GLY A 44 -10.14 -24.16 -7.21
C GLY A 44 -9.24 -24.99 -6.28
N LYS A 45 -7.96 -24.62 -6.13
CA LYS A 45 -7.02 -25.28 -5.22
C LYS A 45 -6.86 -24.47 -3.94
N ALA A 46 -7.10 -25.11 -2.79
CA ALA A 46 -6.85 -24.50 -1.49
C ALA A 46 -5.35 -24.22 -1.31
N ILE A 47 -5.02 -23.04 -0.80
CA ILE A 47 -3.68 -22.67 -0.36
C ILE A 47 -3.68 -22.54 1.17
N ALA A 48 -2.59 -22.93 1.82
CA ALA A 48 -2.51 -23.03 3.28
C ALA A 48 -2.19 -21.68 3.93
N GLU A 49 -1.63 -20.77 3.14
CA GLU A 49 -1.18 -19.47 3.52
C GLU A 49 -2.35 -18.54 3.85
N ASN A 50 -2.10 -17.59 4.74
CA ASN A 50 -3.03 -16.53 5.10
C ASN A 50 -2.26 -15.21 5.26
N SER A 51 -3.01 -14.12 5.24
CA SER A 51 -2.51 -12.81 5.65
C SER A 51 -3.26 -12.42 6.91
N SER A 52 -2.56 -12.13 8.00
CA SER A 52 -3.20 -11.70 9.23
C SER A 52 -2.39 -10.59 9.91
N PHE A 53 -3.07 -9.69 10.59
CA PHE A 53 -2.41 -8.73 11.46
C PHE A 53 -3.31 -8.42 12.65
N ALA A 54 -2.71 -8.36 13.83
CA ALA A 54 -3.38 -7.97 15.06
C ALA A 54 -2.53 -6.93 15.78
N CYS A 55 -3.16 -5.87 16.26
CA CYS A 55 -2.46 -4.85 17.03
C CYS A 55 -2.61 -5.14 18.53
N SER A 56 -1.50 -5.52 19.16
CA SER A 56 -1.41 -5.82 20.60
C SER A 56 -1.21 -4.58 21.47
N GLU A 57 -0.69 -3.50 20.89
CA GLU A 57 -0.39 -2.25 21.58
C GLU A 57 -1.55 -1.25 21.51
N ALA A 58 -1.50 -0.20 22.35
CA ALA A 58 -2.48 0.89 22.31
C ALA A 58 -2.62 1.48 20.89
N ARG A 59 -1.51 1.55 20.14
CA ARG A 59 -1.46 1.98 18.75
C ARG A 59 -0.28 1.33 18.03
N CYS A 60 -0.55 0.67 16.92
CA CYS A 60 0.50 0.13 16.06
C CYS A 60 0.85 1.14 14.96
N GLY A 61 2.14 1.27 14.64
CA GLY A 61 2.65 2.27 13.71
C GLY A 61 2.18 2.02 12.28
N TYR A 62 2.19 3.04 11.41
CA TYR A 62 1.62 2.92 10.06
C TYR A 62 2.36 1.89 9.18
N TRP A 63 3.69 1.80 9.36
CA TRP A 63 4.61 1.07 8.49
C TRP A 63 4.82 -0.39 8.89
N ASP A 64 4.68 -0.67 10.18
CA ASP A 64 4.90 -1.96 10.84
C ASP A 64 3.59 -2.67 11.23
N SER A 65 2.44 -1.98 11.12
CA SER A 65 1.11 -2.55 11.43
C SER A 65 0.48 -3.37 10.30
N SER A 66 1.28 -4.12 9.53
CA SER A 66 0.77 -4.82 8.36
C SER A 66 1.52 -6.08 8.02
N GLN A 67 0.78 -7.06 7.52
CA GLN A 67 1.34 -8.27 6.91
C GLN A 67 0.95 -8.32 5.43
N TYR A 68 1.81 -8.91 4.63
CA TYR A 68 1.58 -9.19 3.23
C TYR A 68 1.68 -10.70 3.02
N LEU A 69 0.69 -11.27 2.35
CA LEU A 69 0.83 -12.54 1.64
C LEU A 69 1.09 -12.21 0.18
N TRP A 70 2.16 -12.76 -0.36
CA TRP A 70 2.54 -12.63 -1.76
C TRP A 70 2.27 -13.95 -2.48
N LEU A 71 1.43 -13.89 -3.52
CA LEU A 71 1.19 -14.99 -4.44
C LEU A 71 1.90 -14.65 -5.75
N THR A 72 2.85 -15.50 -6.15
CA THR A 72 3.66 -15.35 -7.37
C THR A 72 3.15 -16.26 -8.47
N ASP A 73 3.70 -16.06 -9.68
CA ASP A 73 3.52 -16.93 -10.84
C ASP A 73 2.04 -17.17 -11.18
N LEU A 74 1.23 -16.13 -11.05
CA LEU A 74 -0.19 -16.19 -11.39
C LEU A 74 -0.36 -16.32 -12.91
N GLU A 75 -1.26 -17.21 -13.30
CA GLU A 75 -1.72 -17.30 -14.68
C GLU A 75 -2.40 -15.98 -15.09
N GLU A 76 -2.33 -15.65 -16.40
CA GLU A 76 -2.97 -14.43 -16.96
C GLU A 76 -4.46 -14.31 -16.59
N SER A 77 -5.12 -15.46 -16.40
CA SER A 77 -6.47 -15.54 -15.85
C SER A 77 -6.46 -16.42 -14.60
N PHE A 78 -6.90 -15.86 -13.47
CA PHE A 78 -7.02 -16.62 -12.23
C PHE A 78 -8.29 -16.22 -11.47
N THR A 79 -8.73 -17.09 -10.56
CA THR A 79 -9.79 -16.83 -9.60
C THR A 79 -9.27 -17.10 -8.20
N LEU A 80 -9.28 -16.08 -7.34
CA LEU A 80 -8.99 -16.22 -5.92
C LEU A 80 -10.26 -15.96 -5.12
N THR A 81 -10.61 -16.93 -4.27
CA THR A 81 -11.67 -16.76 -3.27
C THR A 81 -11.11 -16.97 -1.87
N GLY A 82 -11.80 -16.46 -0.86
CA GLY A 82 -11.37 -16.59 0.53
C GLY A 82 -12.31 -15.91 1.49
N THR A 83 -11.99 -16.00 2.78
CA THR A 83 -12.76 -15.38 3.85
C THR A 83 -11.94 -14.28 4.50
N THR A 84 -12.59 -13.13 4.74
CA THR A 84 -11.99 -12.09 5.58
C THR A 84 -12.75 -12.00 6.88
N THR A 85 -12.03 -12.17 7.99
CA THR A 85 -12.54 -11.93 9.34
C THR A 85 -11.90 -10.67 9.90
N MET A 86 -12.72 -9.68 10.25
CA MET A 86 -12.29 -8.46 10.92
C MET A 86 -12.90 -8.40 12.32
N THR A 87 -12.06 -8.14 13.32
CA THR A 87 -12.47 -7.98 14.71
C THR A 87 -12.05 -6.61 15.21
N TRP A 88 -12.93 -5.94 15.94
CA TRP A 88 -12.66 -4.68 16.61
C TRP A 88 -13.58 -4.52 17.83
N THR A 89 -13.22 -3.58 18.70
CA THR A 89 -14.09 -3.11 19.78
C THR A 89 -14.80 -1.83 19.38
N GLY A 90 -16.03 -1.63 19.87
CA GLY A 90 -16.81 -0.41 19.60
C GLY A 90 -17.95 -0.63 18.62
N ASP A 91 -18.90 0.30 18.63
CA ASP A 91 -20.07 0.29 17.75
C ASP A 91 -19.78 1.04 16.45
N ALA A 92 -19.62 0.28 15.36
CA ALA A 92 -19.40 0.83 14.02
C ALA A 92 -20.57 1.69 13.50
N LYS A 93 -21.78 1.58 14.08
CA LYS A 93 -22.93 2.41 13.71
C LYS A 93 -22.96 3.74 14.46
N ASN A 94 -22.23 3.85 15.56
CA ASN A 94 -22.14 5.08 16.33
C ASN A 94 -20.95 5.93 15.88
N LEU A 95 -21.21 6.93 15.03
CA LEU A 95 -20.17 7.83 14.53
C LEU A 95 -19.43 8.65 15.62
N ARG A 96 -19.93 8.66 16.87
CA ARG A 96 -19.25 9.29 18.01
C ARG A 96 -18.36 8.33 18.77
N ASP A 97 -18.52 7.02 18.57
CA ASP A 97 -17.67 6.02 19.17
C ASP A 97 -16.32 6.01 18.45
N ARG A 98 -15.29 6.52 19.14
CA ARG A 98 -13.92 6.55 18.63
C ARG A 98 -13.19 5.22 18.83
N THR A 99 -13.81 4.21 19.42
CA THR A 99 -13.21 2.88 19.61
C THR A 99 -13.35 2.03 18.36
N ALA A 100 -14.43 2.19 17.58
CA ALA A 100 -14.55 1.59 16.25
C ALA A 100 -13.43 2.08 15.29
N PRO A 101 -12.96 1.23 14.37
CA PRO A 101 -11.92 1.60 13.40
C PRO A 101 -12.46 2.57 12.35
N HIS A 102 -11.65 3.57 11.99
CA HIS A 102 -11.92 4.52 10.92
C HIS A 102 -10.67 4.75 10.07
N ARG A 103 -10.78 5.35 8.88
CA ARG A 103 -9.60 5.75 8.06
C ARG A 103 -8.61 4.61 7.79
N SER A 104 -9.11 3.42 7.47
CA SER A 104 -8.29 2.23 7.21
C SER A 104 -7.41 1.80 8.40
N GLU A 105 -7.83 2.09 9.63
CA GLU A 105 -7.25 1.53 10.85
C GLU A 105 -7.44 0.01 10.97
N LEU A 106 -8.43 -0.54 10.25
CA LEU A 106 -8.66 -1.96 10.08
C LEU A 106 -9.06 -2.19 8.63
N ALA A 107 -8.23 -2.91 7.86
CA ALA A 107 -8.45 -3.13 6.45
C ALA A 107 -7.68 -4.35 5.93
N PHE A 108 -8.16 -4.88 4.81
CA PHE A 108 -7.30 -5.63 3.88
C PHE A 108 -7.31 -4.94 2.53
N GLN A 109 -6.29 -5.24 1.72
CA GLN A 109 -6.15 -4.72 0.37
C GLN A 109 -5.61 -5.83 -0.53
N LEU A 110 -6.13 -5.89 -1.74
CA LEU A 110 -5.56 -6.67 -2.83
C LEU A 110 -4.76 -5.71 -3.72
N LYS A 111 -3.52 -6.08 -4.05
CA LYS A 111 -2.67 -5.31 -4.95
C LYS A 111 -2.14 -6.24 -6.03
N LEU A 112 -2.43 -5.92 -7.28
CA LEU A 112 -1.82 -6.56 -8.42
C LEU A 112 -0.51 -5.83 -8.75
N GLY A 113 0.50 -6.59 -9.12
CA GLY A 113 1.78 -6.03 -9.54
C GLY A 113 2.55 -7.02 -10.41
N ASP A 114 3.62 -6.49 -10.98
CA ASP A 114 4.66 -7.30 -11.59
C ASP A 114 5.93 -7.01 -10.79
N VAL A 115 6.33 -7.92 -9.91
CA VAL A 115 7.67 -7.84 -9.32
C VAL A 115 8.60 -8.53 -10.31
N ILE A 116 9.17 -7.73 -11.19
CA ILE A 116 10.33 -8.13 -11.95
C ILE A 116 11.44 -8.35 -10.92
N MET A 117 11.74 -9.61 -10.61
CA MET A 117 12.98 -9.95 -9.93
C MET A 117 14.10 -9.59 -10.90
N GLU A 118 14.68 -8.40 -10.76
CA GLU A 118 15.83 -7.95 -11.55
C GLU A 118 17.04 -8.87 -11.28
N GLU A 119 17.12 -9.98 -11.99
CA GLU A 119 18.38 -10.54 -12.47
C GLU A 119 18.63 -10.04 -13.92
N GLU A 120 18.39 -8.76 -14.17
CA GLU A 120 18.99 -8.09 -15.30
C GLU A 120 19.35 -6.68 -14.83
N LEU A 121 20.56 -6.57 -14.27
CA LEU A 121 21.23 -5.29 -14.11
C LEU A 121 21.36 -4.70 -15.52
N ALA A 122 20.36 -3.93 -15.95
CA ALA A 122 20.50 -3.06 -17.09
C ALA A 122 21.73 -2.18 -16.81
N GLU A 123 22.81 -2.41 -17.56
CA GLU A 123 23.99 -1.56 -17.56
C GLU A 123 23.52 -0.12 -17.76
N VAL A 124 23.51 0.66 -16.69
CA VAL A 124 23.30 2.10 -16.76
C VAL A 124 24.57 2.64 -17.43
N PRO A 125 24.52 3.15 -18.67
CA PRO A 125 25.70 3.76 -19.26
C PRO A 125 26.02 5.02 -18.43
N GLU A 126 27.25 5.09 -17.91
CA GLU A 126 27.68 6.23 -17.12
C GLU A 126 27.47 7.53 -17.90
N PRO A 127 26.99 8.61 -17.25
CA PRO A 127 26.78 9.87 -17.93
C PRO A 127 28.13 10.38 -18.47
N ILE A 128 28.23 10.46 -19.80
CA ILE A 128 29.34 11.11 -20.48
C ILE A 128 29.37 12.57 -19.99
N SER A 129 30.45 12.93 -19.29
CA SER A 129 30.74 14.27 -18.76
C SER A 129 30.39 15.39 -19.75
N MET A 130 29.21 16.00 -19.61
CA MET A 130 28.89 17.23 -20.32
C MET A 130 29.55 18.42 -19.62
N SER A 131 30.69 18.81 -20.17
CA SER A 131 31.43 20.01 -19.80
C SER A 131 30.70 21.29 -20.23
N MET A 132 30.67 22.24 -19.29
CA MET A 132 30.65 23.70 -19.45
C MET A 132 29.83 24.33 -20.59
N PHE A 133 28.72 24.97 -20.23
CA PHE A 133 28.32 26.24 -20.85
C PHE A 133 28.13 27.32 -19.77
N SER A 134 29.03 28.28 -19.81
CA SER A 134 29.07 29.51 -19.03
C SER A 134 27.97 30.49 -19.45
N VAL A 135 27.18 30.97 -18.49
CA VAL A 135 26.27 32.12 -18.61
C VAL A 135 26.32 32.81 -17.23
N GLY A 136 26.54 34.10 -17.02
CA GLY A 136 26.66 35.30 -17.85
C GLY A 136 26.40 36.47 -16.87
N VAL A 137 27.35 37.38 -16.68
CA VAL A 137 27.28 38.47 -15.69
C VAL A 137 26.34 39.59 -16.15
N MET A 138 25.37 39.97 -15.31
CA MET A 138 24.63 41.25 -15.26
C MET A 138 23.83 41.24 -13.94
N GLY A 139 23.78 42.21 -13.02
CA GLY A 139 24.28 43.58 -12.93
C GLY A 139 23.23 44.44 -12.19
N LEU A 140 23.55 44.89 -10.95
CA LEU A 140 22.95 46.02 -10.19
C LEU A 140 21.47 45.85 -9.73
N ALA A 141 20.97 46.34 -8.59
CA ALA A 141 21.31 47.50 -7.77
C ALA A 141 20.81 47.35 -6.30
N MET A 142 21.34 48.24 -5.47
CA MET A 142 21.30 48.28 -4.00
C MET A 142 20.00 48.81 -3.37
N SER A 143 19.90 48.53 -2.06
CA SER A 143 19.38 49.38 -0.97
C SER A 143 17.89 49.30 -0.60
N GLY A 144 17.61 49.05 0.68
CA GLY A 144 16.25 49.06 1.23
C GLY A 144 16.11 48.54 2.66
N LEU A 145 16.77 49.20 3.62
CA LEU A 145 16.32 49.36 5.01
C LEU A 145 15.86 48.13 5.81
N ARG A 146 16.76 47.53 6.59
CA ARG A 146 16.39 46.90 7.87
C ARG A 146 16.68 47.88 9.00
N ARG A 147 15.65 48.66 9.33
CA ARG A 147 15.61 49.55 10.49
C ARG A 147 15.43 48.69 11.75
N GLN A 148 16.39 48.83 12.66
CA GLN A 148 16.33 48.66 14.12
C GLN A 148 15.45 47.55 14.73
N GLN A 149 16.07 46.69 15.53
CA GLN A 149 15.76 46.63 16.96
C GLN A 149 16.79 45.85 17.79
N LYS A 150 17.17 46.47 18.92
CA LYS A 150 17.74 45.95 20.18
C LYS A 150 19.27 45.85 20.31
N GLY A 151 19.78 46.67 21.24
CA GLY A 151 21.16 46.70 21.73
C GLY A 151 21.58 48.13 22.02
#